data_AF-A0AAN6WKU0-F1
#
_entry.id   AF-A0AAN6WKU0-F1
#
_cell.length_a   1.000
_cell.length_b   1.000
_cell.length_c   1.000
_cell.angle_alpha   90.00
_cell.angle_beta   90.00
_cell.angle_gamma   90.00
#
_symmetry.space_group_name_H-M   'P 1'
#
loop_
_entity.id
_entity.type
_entity.pdbx_description
1 polymer ?
#
loop_
_entity_poly.entity_id
_entity_poly.type
_entity_poly.pdbx_seq_one_letter_code
_entity_poly.pdbx_strand_id
1 'polypeptide(L)'
;MPCTNCFRNGRSCVIDASSVRCKECIDRKVSCDGKDFAAALIRSIEETRRLAEEEEKLRAELLAVNSRLLSIASRKRATRERADELFRRGTLIMESDLSSFTGNPDDPPTVPTPVSSPPNLLHQFSLDVAADAAADAAAAYAWPVDPVSLVDPGSVGGTAGASQGNSGS
;
A
#
# COMPACT_ATOMS: atom_id res chain seq x y z
N MET A 1 -31.14 -2.02 -28.19
CA MET A 1 -30.31 -1.12 -27.37
C MET A 1 -29.78 0.00 -28.26
N PRO A 2 -29.78 1.26 -27.79
CA PRO A 2 -29.16 2.36 -28.53
C PRO A 2 -27.63 2.21 -28.53
N CYS A 3 -26.96 2.65 -29.60
CA CYS A 3 -25.51 2.74 -29.64
C CYS A 3 -24.98 3.83 -28.69
N THR A 4 -23.71 3.75 -28.28
CA THR A 4 -23.10 4.66 -27.31
C THR A 4 -23.27 6.13 -27.72
N ASN A 5 -23.11 6.43 -29.01
CA ASN A 5 -23.22 7.80 -29.50
C ASN A 5 -24.66 8.34 -29.46
N CYS A 6 -25.64 7.55 -29.85
CA CYS A 6 -27.05 7.96 -29.75
C CYS A 6 -27.48 8.10 -28.30
N PHE A 7 -27.03 7.19 -27.41
CA PHE A 7 -27.32 7.25 -25.98
C PHE A 7 -26.75 8.52 -25.33
N ARG A 8 -25.47 8.83 -25.56
CA ARG A 8 -24.81 10.03 -24.99
C ARG A 8 -25.40 11.35 -25.46
N ASN A 9 -25.98 11.38 -26.66
CA ASN A 9 -26.58 12.58 -27.25
C ASN A 9 -28.11 12.62 -27.14
N GLY A 10 -28.74 11.66 -26.43
CA GLY A 10 -30.20 11.60 -26.26
C GLY A 10 -30.99 11.44 -27.57
N ARG A 11 -30.45 10.73 -28.56
CA ARG A 11 -31.06 10.57 -29.90
C ARG A 11 -31.74 9.22 -30.08
N SER A 12 -32.69 9.17 -31.02
CA SER A 12 -33.28 7.90 -31.45
C SER A 12 -32.23 7.03 -32.16
N CYS A 13 -32.12 5.78 -31.76
CA CYS A 13 -31.19 4.83 -32.35
C CYS A 13 -31.96 3.72 -33.05
N VAL A 14 -32.06 3.81 -34.37
CA VAL A 14 -32.72 2.80 -35.20
C VAL A 14 -31.66 2.14 -36.08
N ILE A 15 -31.43 0.85 -35.87
CA ILE A 15 -30.51 0.03 -36.65
C ILE A 15 -31.34 -0.74 -37.67
N ASP A 16 -30.94 -0.64 -38.94
CA ASP A 16 -31.53 -1.43 -40.02
C ASP A 16 -30.80 -2.78 -40.15
N ALA A 17 -31.48 -3.84 -40.55
CA ALA A 17 -30.91 -5.18 -40.67
C ALA A 17 -29.80 -5.27 -41.73
N SER A 18 -29.85 -4.37 -42.73
CA SER A 18 -28.88 -4.28 -43.81
C SER A 18 -27.56 -3.59 -43.41
N SER A 19 -27.54 -2.88 -42.28
CA SER A 19 -26.45 -2.00 -41.88
C SER A 19 -25.86 -2.38 -40.52
N VAL A 20 -24.55 -2.23 -40.39
CA VAL A 20 -23.86 -2.35 -39.09
C VAL A 20 -24.06 -1.11 -38.22
N ARG A 21 -24.46 0.02 -38.83
CA ARG A 21 -24.60 1.33 -38.19
C ARG A 21 -26.08 1.74 -38.11
N CYS A 22 -26.45 2.43 -37.04
CA CYS A 22 -27.77 3.06 -36.94
C CYS A 22 -27.90 4.25 -37.90
N LYS A 23 -29.15 4.58 -38.26
CA LYS A 23 -29.47 5.66 -39.21
C LYS A 23 -28.83 7.00 -38.81
N GLU A 24 -28.97 7.39 -37.54
CA GLU A 24 -28.36 8.62 -37.03
C GLU A 24 -26.82 8.67 -37.14
N CYS A 25 -26.14 7.56 -36.90
CA CYS A 25 -24.68 7.52 -37.04
C CYS A 25 -24.24 7.51 -38.50
N ILE A 26 -25.06 7.00 -39.42
CA ILE A 26 -24.81 7.09 -40.88
C ILE A 26 -24.94 8.55 -41.32
N ASP A 27 -26.06 9.19 -41.00
CA ASP A 27 -26.36 10.58 -41.41
C ASP A 27 -25.30 11.56 -40.89
N ARG A 28 -24.82 11.34 -39.67
CA ARG A 28 -23.77 12.15 -39.05
C ARG A 28 -22.34 11.73 -39.40
N LYS A 29 -22.15 10.64 -40.14
CA LYS A 29 -20.84 10.06 -40.51
C LYS A 29 -19.92 9.77 -39.31
N VAL A 30 -20.50 9.39 -38.16
CA VAL A 30 -19.77 9.05 -36.91
C VAL A 30 -19.79 7.55 -36.61
N SER A 31 -18.82 7.05 -35.86
CA SER A 31 -18.76 5.62 -35.50
C SER A 31 -20.05 5.16 -34.77
N CYS A 32 -20.43 3.90 -35.01
CA CYS A 32 -21.58 3.27 -34.39
C CYS A 32 -21.17 1.90 -33.88
N ASP A 33 -21.41 1.66 -32.61
CA ASP A 33 -21.17 0.41 -31.90
C ASP A 33 -22.47 -0.40 -31.70
N GLY A 34 -23.58 0.02 -32.32
CA GLY A 34 -24.91 -0.52 -32.03
C GLY A 34 -25.07 -2.03 -32.28
N LYS A 35 -24.40 -2.58 -33.30
CA LYS A 35 -24.45 -4.02 -33.62
C LYS A 35 -23.57 -4.86 -32.70
N ASP A 36 -22.41 -4.33 -32.33
CA ASP A 36 -21.40 -5.04 -31.53
C ASP A 36 -21.49 -4.73 -30.03
N PHE A 37 -22.43 -3.88 -29.62
CA PHE A 37 -22.59 -3.43 -28.24
C PHE A 37 -22.72 -4.59 -27.25
N ALA A 38 -23.52 -5.60 -27.57
CA ALA A 38 -23.69 -6.77 -26.70
C ALA A 38 -22.39 -7.56 -26.53
N ALA A 39 -21.64 -7.79 -27.61
CA ALA A 39 -20.36 -8.49 -27.55
C ALA A 39 -19.28 -7.66 -26.84
N ALA A 40 -19.28 -6.33 -27.03
CA ALA A 40 -18.41 -5.42 -26.31
C ALA A 40 -18.73 -5.40 -24.80
N LEU A 41 -20.02 -5.38 -24.44
CA LEU A 41 -20.48 -5.43 -23.05
C LEU A 41 -20.04 -6.74 -22.37
N ILE A 42 -20.27 -7.88 -23.01
CA ILE A 42 -19.84 -9.18 -22.49
C ILE A 42 -18.32 -9.21 -22.25
N ARG A 43 -17.53 -8.74 -23.23
CA ARG A 43 -16.06 -8.64 -23.07
C ARG A 43 -15.66 -7.73 -21.91
N SER A 44 -16.37 -6.61 -21.73
CA SER A 44 -16.07 -5.68 -20.64
C SER A 44 -16.39 -6.27 -19.26
N ILE A 45 -17.46 -7.05 -19.15
CA ILE A 45 -17.82 -7.74 -17.90
C ILE A 45 -16.76 -8.80 -17.59
N GLU A 46 -16.35 -9.58 -18.59
CA GLU A 46 -15.34 -10.62 -18.41
C GLU A 46 -13.97 -10.04 -18.06
N GLU A 47 -13.56 -8.93 -18.69
CA GLU A 47 -12.32 -8.26 -18.34
C GLU A 47 -12.39 -7.67 -16.92
N THR A 48 -13.53 -7.11 -16.52
CA THR A 48 -13.72 -6.61 -15.15
C THR A 48 -13.60 -7.75 -14.14
N ARG A 49 -14.15 -8.93 -14.44
CA ARG A 49 -14.02 -10.14 -13.61
C ARG A 49 -12.57 -10.59 -13.51
N ARG A 50 -11.85 -10.66 -14.64
CA ARG A 50 -10.43 -11.04 -14.66
C ARG A 50 -9.57 -10.09 -13.83
N LEU A 51 -9.79 -8.79 -13.99
CA LEU A 51 -9.07 -7.76 -13.22
C LEU A 51 -9.38 -7.83 -11.73
N ALA A 52 -10.62 -8.14 -11.33
CA ALA A 52 -10.97 -8.33 -9.93
C ALA A 52 -10.26 -9.54 -9.31
N GLU A 53 -10.13 -10.65 -10.05
CA GLU A 53 -9.39 -11.84 -9.61
C GLU A 53 -7.88 -11.57 -9.51
N GLU A 54 -7.31 -10.83 -10.48
CA GLU A 54 -5.92 -10.39 -10.42
C GLU A 54 -5.66 -9.47 -9.22
N GLU A 55 -6.59 -8.55 -8.94
CA GLU A 55 -6.51 -7.63 -7.80
C GLU A 55 -6.57 -8.38 -6.46
N GLU A 56 -7.46 -9.34 -6.31
CA GLU A 56 -7.55 -10.18 -5.10
C GLU A 56 -6.27 -10.99 -4.88
N LYS A 57 -5.71 -11.56 -5.94
CA LYS A 57 -4.44 -12.29 -5.86
C LYS A 57 -3.30 -11.39 -5.40
N LEU A 58 -3.17 -10.20 -5.98
CA LEU A 58 -2.14 -9.24 -5.60
C LEU A 58 -2.31 -8.76 -4.15
N ARG A 59 -3.56 -8.58 -3.68
CA ARG A 59 -3.83 -8.28 -2.26
C ARG A 59 -3.35 -9.40 -1.34
N ALA A 60 -3.63 -10.65 -1.69
CA ALA A 60 -3.17 -11.80 -0.90
C ALA A 60 -1.63 -11.89 -0.86
N GLU A 61 -0.97 -11.66 -1.99
CA GLU A 61 0.50 -11.61 -2.05
C GLU A 61 1.08 -10.48 -1.20
N LEU A 62 0.47 -9.28 -1.25
CA LEU A 62 0.88 -8.14 -0.43
C LEU A 62 0.74 -8.43 1.07
N LEU A 63 -0.36 -9.06 1.49
CA LEU A 63 -0.54 -9.49 2.88
C LEU A 63 0.53 -10.50 3.30
N ALA A 64 0.84 -11.48 2.44
CA ALA A 64 1.88 -12.47 2.70
C ALA A 64 3.26 -11.81 2.85
N VAL A 65 3.61 -10.87 1.98
CA VAL A 65 4.87 -10.12 2.06
C VAL A 65 4.93 -9.28 3.34
N ASN A 66 3.86 -8.57 3.69
CA ASN A 66 3.79 -7.79 4.93
C ASN A 66 3.95 -8.66 6.18
N SER A 67 3.33 -9.85 6.22
CA SER A 67 3.49 -10.79 7.33
C SER A 67 4.96 -11.22 7.52
N ARG A 68 5.68 -11.42 6.41
CA ARG A 68 7.11 -11.77 6.42
C ARG A 68 7.96 -10.59 6.87
N LEU A 69 7.66 -9.38 6.41
CA LEU A 69 8.36 -8.16 6.85
C LEU A 69 8.21 -7.94 8.35
N LEU A 70 7.01 -8.08 8.90
CA LEU A 70 6.78 -7.99 10.35
C LEU A 70 7.56 -9.06 11.13
N SER A 71 7.63 -10.29 10.61
CA SER A 71 8.40 -11.39 11.20
C SER A 71 9.92 -11.16 11.12
N ILE A 72 10.41 -10.45 10.11
CA ILE A 72 11.81 -10.03 10.02
C ILE A 72 12.08 -8.90 11.00
N ALA A 73 11.19 -7.90 11.07
CA ALA A 73 11.31 -6.77 11.98
C ALA A 73 11.34 -7.22 13.45
N SER A 74 10.48 -8.17 13.84
CA SER A 74 10.47 -8.72 15.19
C SER A 74 11.79 -9.42 15.54
N ARG A 75 12.31 -10.25 14.63
CA ARG A 75 13.62 -10.91 14.79
C ARG A 75 14.77 -9.91 14.85
N LYS A 76 14.73 -8.87 14.03
CA LYS A 76 15.71 -7.78 14.03
C LYS A 76 15.71 -7.06 15.39
N ARG A 77 14.53 -6.74 15.94
CA ARG A 77 14.40 -6.12 17.27
C ARG A 77 14.96 -7.03 18.37
N ALA A 78 14.56 -8.29 18.43
CA ALA A 78 15.07 -9.24 19.43
C ALA A 78 16.60 -9.41 19.36
N THR A 79 17.17 -9.36 18.15
CA THR A 79 18.61 -9.45 17.95
C THR A 79 19.33 -8.19 18.44
N ARG A 80 18.74 -7.00 18.20
CA ARG A 80 19.24 -5.73 18.74
C ARG A 80 19.20 -5.72 20.28
N GLU A 81 18.08 -6.09 20.88
CA GLU A 81 17.95 -6.16 22.35
C GLU A 81 19.01 -7.10 22.97
N ARG A 82 19.26 -8.25 22.32
CA ARG A 82 20.31 -9.17 22.75
C ARG A 82 21.72 -8.58 22.59
N ALA A 83 21.98 -7.87 21.51
CA ALA A 83 23.26 -7.20 21.29
C ALA A 83 23.50 -6.11 22.34
N ASP A 84 22.50 -5.29 22.63
CA ASP A 84 22.56 -4.22 23.63
C ASP A 84 22.84 -4.79 25.04
N GLU A 85 22.20 -5.89 25.39
CA GLU A 85 22.44 -6.58 26.67
C GLU A 85 23.87 -7.12 26.77
N LEU A 86 24.38 -7.76 25.71
CA LEU A 86 25.77 -8.23 25.68
C LEU A 86 26.75 -7.06 25.79
N PHE A 87 26.44 -5.94 25.15
CA PHE A 87 27.25 -4.72 25.21
C PHE A 87 27.29 -4.17 26.64
N ARG A 88 26.13 -4.03 27.28
CA ARG A 88 25.99 -3.56 28.66
C ARG A 88 26.73 -4.45 29.66
N ARG A 89 26.67 -5.77 29.49
CA ARG A 89 27.45 -6.70 30.32
C ARG A 89 28.94 -6.55 30.10
N GLY A 90 29.37 -6.43 28.85
CA GLY A 90 30.77 -6.23 28.50
C GLY A 90 31.36 -4.97 29.14
N THR A 91 30.63 -3.85 29.11
CA THR A 91 31.10 -2.60 29.71
C THR A 91 31.25 -2.69 31.23
N LEU A 92 30.33 -3.39 31.93
CA LEU A 92 30.42 -3.58 33.38
C LEU A 92 31.62 -4.44 33.78
N ILE A 93 31.92 -5.50 33.02
CA ILE A 93 33.08 -6.37 33.28
C ILE A 93 34.37 -5.56 33.14
N MET A 94 34.50 -4.79 32.06
CA MET A 94 35.68 -3.94 31.84
C MET A 94 35.86 -2.88 32.95
N GLU A 95 34.77 -2.29 33.43
CA GLU A 95 34.81 -1.33 34.54
C GLU A 95 35.22 -2.00 35.87
N SER A 96 34.77 -3.23 36.12
CA SER A 96 35.21 -4.00 37.29
C SER A 96 36.68 -4.43 37.22
N ASP A 97 37.19 -4.78 36.04
CA ASP A 97 38.60 -5.14 35.86
C ASP A 97 39.53 -3.93 36.02
N LEU A 98 39.10 -2.75 35.57
CA LEU A 98 39.85 -1.50 35.74
C LEU A 98 39.87 -1.01 37.20
N SER A 99 38.79 -1.21 37.95
CA SER A 99 38.74 -0.85 39.38
C SER A 99 39.46 -1.86 40.28
N SER A 100 39.64 -3.10 39.82
CA SER A 100 40.45 -4.13 40.50
C SER A 100 41.95 -3.94 40.27
N PHE A 101 42.34 -3.12 39.28
CA PHE A 101 43.72 -2.68 39.05
C PHE A 101 44.10 -1.49 39.95
N THR A 102 43.85 -1.60 41.25
CA THR A 102 44.60 -0.81 42.25
C THR A 102 45.78 -1.65 42.71
N GLY A 103 46.72 -1.87 41.79
CA GLY A 103 48.01 -2.48 42.11
C GLY A 103 48.75 -1.59 43.11
N ASN A 104 49.36 -2.23 44.11
CA ASN A 104 50.36 -1.60 44.96
C ASN A 104 51.37 -0.82 44.10
N PRO A 105 51.79 0.39 44.50
CA PRO A 105 52.73 1.20 43.72
C PRO A 105 54.14 0.58 43.56
N ASP A 106 54.40 -0.59 44.14
CA ASP A 106 55.70 -1.26 44.16
C ASP A 106 55.82 -2.47 43.21
N ASP A 107 54.76 -2.88 42.49
CA ASP A 107 54.87 -3.98 41.53
C ASP A 107 55.38 -3.46 40.17
N PRO A 108 56.51 -4.01 39.63
CA PRO A 108 57.05 -3.57 38.35
C PRO A 108 56.06 -3.86 37.22
N PRO A 109 55.89 -2.95 36.24
CA PRO A 109 54.90 -3.09 35.20
C PRO A 109 55.23 -4.31 34.34
N THR A 110 54.45 -5.38 34.50
CA THR A 110 54.42 -6.47 33.52
C THR A 110 53.63 -5.95 32.33
N VAL A 111 54.35 -5.50 31.30
CA VAL A 111 53.79 -4.93 30.07
C VAL A 111 52.87 -5.97 29.40
N PRO A 112 51.55 -5.74 29.30
CA PRO A 112 50.70 -6.54 28.44
C PRO A 112 51.06 -6.23 26.99
N THR A 113 51.42 -7.25 26.23
CA THR A 113 51.65 -7.14 24.79
C THR A 113 50.39 -6.59 24.08
N PRO A 114 50.54 -5.74 23.06
CA PRO A 114 49.42 -5.13 22.36
C PRO A 114 48.60 -6.21 21.64
N VAL A 115 47.41 -6.50 22.16
CA VAL A 115 46.42 -7.28 21.43
C VAL A 115 45.91 -6.36 20.32
N SER A 116 46.20 -6.77 19.08
CA SER A 116 45.77 -6.13 17.84
C SER A 116 44.33 -5.65 17.96
N SER A 117 44.14 -4.32 17.93
CA SER A 117 42.83 -3.69 17.90
C SER A 117 42.01 -4.28 16.76
N PRO A 118 40.81 -4.82 17.02
CA PRO A 118 39.92 -5.20 15.93
C PRO A 118 39.60 -3.94 15.10
N PRO A 119 39.45 -4.06 13.77
CA PRO A 119 39.06 -2.95 12.92
C PRO A 119 37.75 -2.35 13.43
N ASN A 120 37.64 -1.04 13.28
CA ASN A 120 36.64 -0.13 13.83
C ASN A 120 35.17 -0.47 13.45
N LEU A 121 34.67 -1.61 13.96
CA LEU A 121 33.32 -2.10 13.74
C LEU A 121 32.26 -1.20 14.38
N LEU A 122 32.62 -0.45 15.43
CA LEU A 122 31.73 0.48 16.13
C LEU A 122 31.28 1.64 15.22
N HIS A 123 32.17 2.13 14.37
CA HIS A 123 31.83 3.19 13.44
C HIS A 123 30.96 2.68 12.28
N GLN A 124 31.09 1.40 11.92
CA GLN A 124 30.30 0.77 10.86
C GLN A 124 28.89 0.43 11.34
N PHE A 125 28.76 -0.15 12.54
CA PHE A 125 27.46 -0.40 13.17
C PHE A 125 26.68 0.89 13.43
N SER A 126 27.33 1.97 13.87
CA SER A 126 26.64 3.24 14.14
C SER A 126 26.08 3.91 12.88
N LEU A 127 26.77 3.78 11.74
CA LEU A 127 26.31 4.30 10.46
C LEU A 127 25.13 3.48 9.90
N ASP A 128 25.16 2.16 10.04
CA ASP A 128 24.06 1.29 9.63
C ASP A 128 22.80 1.50 10.51
N VAL A 129 22.98 1.81 11.81
CA VAL A 129 21.90 2.10 12.76
C VAL A 129 21.21 3.44 12.46
N ALA A 130 21.96 4.48 12.07
CA ALA A 130 21.39 5.77 11.71
C ALA A 130 20.60 5.72 10.38
N ALA A 131 21.07 4.93 9.41
CA ALA A 131 20.38 4.73 8.14
C ALA A 131 19.05 3.96 8.30
N ASP A 132 19.02 2.95 9.18
CA ASP A 132 17.80 2.18 9.46
C ASP A 132 16.73 3.00 10.21
N ALA A 133 17.12 3.84 11.17
CA ALA A 133 16.17 4.69 11.90
C ALA A 133 15.51 5.75 11.00
N ALA A 134 16.26 6.27 10.02
CA ALA A 134 15.71 7.17 9.00
C ALA A 134 14.74 6.45 8.04
N ALA A 135 14.98 5.17 7.74
CA ALA A 135 14.10 4.36 6.90
C ALA A 135 12.78 3.99 7.61
N ASP A 136 12.83 3.65 8.90
CA ASP A 136 11.61 3.41 9.72
C ASP A 136 10.78 4.69 9.87
N ALA A 137 11.43 5.86 10.01
CA ALA A 137 10.73 7.14 10.01
C ALA A 137 10.11 7.48 8.64
N ALA A 138 10.78 7.16 7.53
CA ALA A 138 10.25 7.37 6.18
C ALA A 138 9.07 6.43 5.85
N ALA A 139 9.07 5.20 6.37
CA ALA A 139 7.96 4.26 6.22
C ALA A 139 6.68 4.73 6.93
N ALA A 140 6.80 5.50 8.02
CA ALA A 140 5.65 6.14 8.68
C ALA A 140 5.03 7.28 7.86
N TYR A 141 5.74 7.83 6.87
CA TYR A 141 5.27 8.88 5.95
C TYR A 141 4.97 8.37 4.53
N ALA A 142 5.11 7.07 4.27
CA ALA A 142 4.82 6.47 2.98
C ALA A 142 3.30 6.23 2.80
N TRP A 143 2.62 7.31 2.43
CA TRP A 143 1.30 7.39 1.78
C TRP A 143 0.06 6.97 2.60
N PRO A 144 -0.87 7.91 2.87
CA PRO A 144 -2.26 7.54 3.03
C PRO A 144 -2.77 7.09 1.64
N VAL A 145 -3.05 5.80 1.48
CA VAL A 145 -4.02 5.39 0.48
C VAL A 145 -5.36 5.93 0.95
N ASP A 146 -5.78 7.06 0.37
CA ASP A 146 -7.13 7.58 0.53
C ASP A 146 -8.12 6.44 0.28
N PRO A 147 -8.99 6.09 1.24
CA PRO A 147 -10.14 5.26 0.92
C PRO A 147 -11.04 6.12 0.04
N VAL A 148 -10.99 5.89 -1.27
CA VAL A 148 -11.97 6.41 -2.22
C VAL A 148 -13.33 6.13 -1.62
N SER A 149 -13.94 7.21 -1.18
CA SER A 149 -15.22 7.24 -0.51
C SER A 149 -16.21 6.65 -1.49
N LEU A 150 -16.84 5.56 -1.05
CA LEU A 150 -17.95 4.90 -1.68
C LEU A 150 -19.04 5.96 -1.96
N VAL A 151 -19.07 6.48 -3.19
CA VAL A 151 -20.19 7.29 -3.67
C VAL A 151 -21.32 6.33 -3.94
N ASP A 152 -22.31 6.31 -3.04
CA ASP A 152 -23.60 5.66 -3.26
C ASP A 152 -24.28 6.25 -4.50
N PRO A 153 -24.53 5.48 -5.58
CA PRO A 153 -25.39 5.91 -6.66
C PRO A 153 -26.83 5.51 -6.29
N GLY A 154 -27.43 6.23 -5.34
CA GLY A 154 -28.72 5.77 -4.79
C GLY A 154 -29.52 6.77 -3.96
N SER A 155 -29.46 8.07 -4.23
CA SER A 155 -30.43 9.01 -3.62
C SER A 155 -30.78 10.15 -4.56
N VAL A 156 -31.64 9.83 -5.52
CA VAL A 156 -32.40 10.81 -6.30
C VAL A 156 -33.89 10.53 -6.10
N GLY A 157 -34.57 11.48 -5.44
CA GLY A 157 -35.88 11.94 -5.90
C GLY A 157 -37.13 11.45 -5.17
N GLY A 158 -37.70 12.35 -4.35
CA GLY A 158 -39.09 12.77 -4.54
C GLY A 158 -40.14 12.10 -3.65
N THR A 159 -40.40 12.65 -2.47
CA THR A 159 -41.71 12.52 -1.83
C THR A 159 -42.58 13.71 -2.23
N ALA A 160 -43.71 13.34 -2.82
CA ALA A 160 -44.73 14.19 -3.41
C ALA A 160 -45.36 15.19 -2.44
N GLY A 161 -45.87 16.27 -3.02
CA GLY A 161 -46.54 17.37 -2.34
C GLY A 161 -47.78 16.97 -1.53
N ALA A 162 -47.92 17.62 -0.39
CA ALA A 162 -49.17 17.69 0.35
C ALA A 162 -49.98 18.90 -0.17
N SER A 163 -50.93 18.64 -1.07
CA SER A 163 -52.05 19.56 -1.32
C SER A 163 -53.20 19.15 -0.40
N GLN A 164 -53.46 19.94 0.64
CA GLN A 164 -54.65 19.81 1.46
C GLN A 164 -55.87 20.29 0.67
N GLY A 165 -56.67 19.33 0.20
CA GLY A 165 -57.99 19.55 -0.37
C GLY A 165 -59.04 19.62 0.73
N ASN A 166 -59.76 20.73 0.70
CA ASN A 166 -60.90 21.12 1.51
C ASN A 166 -62.11 20.18 1.28
N SER A 167 -62.72 19.69 2.35
CA SER A 167 -64.12 19.25 2.34
C SER A 167 -64.64 19.23 3.79
N GLY A 168 -65.27 20.32 4.18
CA GLY A 168 -66.07 20.45 5.39
C GLY A 168 -67.44 21.01 5.03
N SER A 169 -68.44 20.14 5.17
CA SER A 169 -69.86 20.33 5.49
C SER A 169 -70.72 21.33 4.71
#